data_AF-A0A089YM83-F1
#
_entry.id   AF-A0A089YM83-F1
#
_cell.length_a   1.000
_cell.length_b   1.000
_cell.length_c   1.000
_cell.angle_alpha   90.00
_cell.angle_beta   90.00
_cell.angle_gamma   90.00
#
_symmetry.space_group_name_H-M   'P 1'
#
loop_
_entity.id
_entity.type
_entity.pdbx_description
1 polymer ?
#
loop_
_entity_poly.entity_id
_entity_poly.type
_entity_poly.pdbx_seq_one_letter_code
_entity_poly.pdbx_strand_id
1 'polypeptide(L)' 'MKDGSYVDYLFGVATGWLGWPPDTAWRTPIPQLMLALDARIDWTGRGQGTASNQQEASRRPGTVADKLKAFFRGRQQE' A
#
# COMPACT_ATOMS: atom_id res chain seq x y z
N MET A 1 12.41 -23.95 -11.59
CA MET A 1 13.01 -23.25 -10.44
C MET A 1 13.44 -24.34 -9.47
N LYS A 2 14.72 -24.43 -9.10
CA LYS A 2 15.19 -25.44 -8.13
C LYS A 2 14.56 -25.12 -6.77
N ASP A 3 14.04 -26.09 -6.05
CA ASP A 3 13.14 -25.88 -4.90
C ASP A 3 13.73 -25.03 -3.74
N GLY A 4 15.06 -24.89 -3.66
CA GLY A 4 15.72 -23.93 -2.74
C GLY A 4 15.68 -22.47 -3.21
N SER A 5 15.60 -22.21 -4.51
CA SER A 5 15.72 -20.85 -5.05
C SER A 5 14.52 -19.95 -4.72
N TYR A 6 13.34 -20.53 -4.43
CA TYR A 6 12.14 -19.74 -4.15
C TYR A 6 12.14 -19.19 -2.72
N VAL A 7 12.54 -20.01 -1.75
CA VAL A 7 12.68 -19.59 -0.36
C VAL A 7 13.81 -18.58 -0.21
N ASP A 8 14.96 -18.81 -0.86
CA ASP A 8 16.06 -17.84 -0.90
C ASP A 8 15.64 -16.51 -1.54
N TYR A 9 14.86 -16.56 -2.62
CA TYR A 9 14.30 -15.36 -3.24
C TYR A 9 13.40 -14.59 -2.28
N LEU A 10 12.43 -15.26 -1.67
CA LEU A 10 11.51 -14.65 -0.73
C LEU A 10 12.23 -14.07 0.49
N PHE A 11 13.25 -14.76 1.00
CA PHE A 11 14.09 -14.28 2.07
C PHE A 11 14.88 -13.02 1.68
N GLY A 12 15.46 -13.01 0.48
CA GLY A 12 16.14 -11.83 -0.07
C GLY A 12 15.19 -10.63 -0.26
N VAL A 13 13.97 -10.88 -0.73
CA VAL A 13 12.93 -9.85 -0.84
C VAL A 13 12.50 -9.33 0.54
N ALA A 14 12.34 -10.22 1.52
CA ALA A 14 11.95 -9.85 2.88
C ALA A 14 12.99 -8.95 3.54
N THR A 15 14.25 -9.35 3.49
CA THR A 15 15.35 -8.64 4.18
C THR A 15 15.85 -7.42 3.43
N GLY A 16 15.79 -7.44 2.09
CA GLY A 16 16.17 -6.31 1.26
C GLY A 16 15.02 -5.34 1.03
N TRP A 17 14.00 -5.76 0.28
CA TRP A 17 12.98 -4.84 -0.23
C TRP A 17 11.89 -4.52 0.80
N LEU A 18 11.42 -5.52 1.55
CA LEU A 18 10.47 -5.27 2.65
C LEU A 18 11.16 -4.63 3.87
N GLY A 19 12.47 -4.84 4.02
CA GLY A 19 13.30 -4.26 5.09
C GLY A 19 13.12 -4.95 6.44
N TRP A 20 12.69 -6.21 6.44
CA TRP A 20 12.54 -6.99 7.67
C TRP A 20 13.91 -7.47 8.17
N PRO A 21 14.12 -7.55 9.50
CA PRO A 21 15.30 -8.20 10.02
C PRO A 21 15.26 -9.70 9.68
N PRO A 22 16.43 -10.37 9.54
CA PRO A 22 16.52 -11.76 9.11
C PRO A 22 15.75 -12.72 10.03
N ASP A 23 15.72 -12.47 11.35
CA ASP A 23 14.96 -13.30 12.30
C ASP A 23 13.45 -13.23 12.02
N THR A 24 12.90 -12.04 11.71
CA THR A 24 11.51 -11.88 11.32
C THR A 24 11.21 -12.57 10.00
N ALA A 25 12.09 -12.44 9.00
CA ALA A 25 11.92 -13.09 7.71
C ALA A 25 11.90 -14.63 7.85
N TRP A 26 12.76 -15.21 8.69
CA TRP A 26 12.79 -16.66 8.95
C TRP A 26 11.57 -17.17 9.71
N ARG A 27 11.00 -16.37 10.62
CA ARG A 27 9.82 -16.75 11.41
C ARG A 27 8.50 -16.54 10.69
N THR A 28 8.49 -15.78 9.60
CA THR A 28 7.26 -15.46 8.88
C THR A 28 6.90 -16.60 7.92
N PRO A 29 5.68 -17.18 8.02
CA PRO A 29 5.22 -18.20 7.07
C PRO A 29 5.18 -17.67 5.64
N ILE A 30 5.52 -18.53 4.66
CA ILE A 30 5.53 -18.19 3.22
C ILE A 30 4.25 -17.48 2.76
N PRO A 31 3.02 -17.93 3.10
CA PRO A 31 1.80 -17.25 2.65
C PRO A 31 1.70 -15.80 3.13
N GLN A 32 2.15 -15.52 4.36
CA GLN A 32 2.13 -14.17 4.94
C GLN A 32 3.19 -13.27 4.28
N LEU A 33 4.34 -13.83 3.93
CA LEU A 33 5.40 -13.11 3.23
C LEU A 33 4.98 -12.75 1.80
N MET A 34 4.30 -13.65 1.09
CA MET A 34 3.71 -13.36 -0.23
C MET A 34 2.66 -12.25 -0.13
N LEU A 35 1.75 -12.31 0.86
CA LEU A 35 0.75 -11.27 1.08
C LEU A 35 1.39 -9.89 1.36
N ALA A 36 2.45 -9.85 2.17
CA ALA A 36 3.18 -8.62 2.45
C ALA A 36 3.89 -8.06 1.20
N LEU A 37 4.42 -8.94 0.35
CA LEU A 37 5.01 -8.57 -0.94
C LEU A 37 3.94 -7.98 -1.89
N ASP A 38 2.78 -8.62 -2.03
CA ASP A 38 1.69 -8.12 -2.88
C ASP A 38 1.21 -6.73 -2.42
N ALA A 39 1.04 -6.53 -1.11
CA ALA A 39 0.66 -5.24 -0.56
C ALA A 39 1.72 -4.14 -0.82
N ARG A 40 3.01 -4.49 -0.74
CA ARG A 40 4.11 -3.56 -1.05
C ARG A 40 4.10 -3.17 -2.54
N ILE A 41 3.88 -4.14 -3.43
CA ILE A 41 3.80 -3.92 -4.87
C ILE A 41 2.62 -2.99 -5.20
N ASP A 42 1.43 -3.28 -4.69
CA ASP A 42 0.24 -2.43 -4.86
C ASP A 42 0.51 -0.99 -4.37
N TRP A 43 1.12 -0.83 -3.21
CA TRP A 43 1.47 0.50 -2.68
C TRP A 43 2.48 1.25 -3.57
N THR A 44 3.53 0.57 -4.05
CA THR A 44 4.53 1.19 -4.95
C THR A 44 3.98 1.49 -6.34
N GLY A 45 3.10 0.63 -6.88
CA GLY A 45 2.44 0.84 -8.17
C GLY A 45 1.48 2.04 -8.14
N ARG A 46 0.81 2.29 -7.01
CA ARG A 46 0.00 3.50 -6.81
C ARG A 46 0.82 4.79 -6.82
N GLY A 47 2.11 4.73 -6.46
CA GLY A 47 3.03 5.87 -6.49
C GLY A 47 3.59 6.22 -7.88
N GLN A 48 3.57 5.27 -8.83
CA GLN A 48 4.10 5.45 -10.19
C GLN A 48 3.03 5.59 -11.27
N GLY A 49 1.74 5.38 -10.96
CA GLY A 49 0.68 5.46 -11.95
C GLY A 49 -0.73 5.54 -11.38
N THR A 50 -1.14 6.72 -10.93
CA THR A 50 -2.53 7.18 -11.11
C THR A 50 -2.54 8.45 -11.96
N ALA A 51 -2.08 8.29 -13.21
CA ALA A 51 -2.84 8.73 -14.36
C ALA A 51 -3.38 7.46 -15.03
N SER A 52 -4.73 7.33 -15.10
CA SER A 52 -5.50 6.34 -15.88
C SER A 52 -5.21 4.85 -15.62
N ASN A 53 -6.10 4.02 -15.06
CA ASN A 53 -7.51 3.90 -15.36
C ASN A 53 -8.16 2.97 -14.31
N GLN A 54 -8.81 3.58 -13.33
CA GLN A 54 -9.99 2.98 -12.70
C GLN A 54 -11.02 4.10 -12.67
N GLN A 55 -11.67 4.29 -13.81
CA GLN A 55 -12.94 5.00 -13.87
C GLN A 55 -13.99 4.14 -13.15
N GLU A 56 -14.08 4.31 -11.83
CA GLU A 56 -15.39 4.46 -11.22
C GLU A 56 -15.56 5.94 -10.89
N ALA A 57 -16.44 6.56 -11.68
CA ALA A 57 -16.76 7.96 -11.62
C ALA A 57 -17.36 8.34 -10.25
N SER A 58 -17.03 9.56 -9.83
CA SER A 58 -17.84 10.37 -8.91
C SER A 58 -17.89 9.93 -7.45
N ARG A 59 -16.83 10.26 -6.72
CA ARG A 59 -16.90 11.21 -5.61
C ARG A 59 -15.49 11.40 -5.10
N ARG A 60 -14.91 12.58 -5.34
CA ARG A 60 -13.89 13.06 -4.40
C ARG A 60 -14.61 13.11 -3.05
N PRO A 61 -14.28 12.28 -2.05
CA PRO A 61 -14.69 12.63 -0.70
C PRO A 61 -13.99 13.96 -0.45
N GLY A 62 -14.74 15.04 -0.34
CA GLY A 62 -14.18 16.34 0.00
C GLY A 62 -13.22 16.13 1.17
N THR A 63 -11.97 16.58 0.99
CA THR A 63 -10.96 16.47 2.03
C THR A 63 -11.54 17.02 3.33
N VAL A 64 -11.09 16.54 4.49
CA VAL A 64 -11.58 17.02 5.79
C VAL A 64 -11.51 18.56 5.87
N ALA A 65 -10.51 19.16 5.23
CA ALA A 65 -10.38 20.60 5.04
C ALA A 65 -11.58 21.25 4.31
N ASP A 66 -12.09 20.61 3.25
CA ASP A 66 -13.25 21.09 2.47
C ASP A 66 -14.54 21.03 3.30
N LYS A 67 -14.72 19.96 4.08
CA LYS A 67 -15.84 19.81 5.03
C LYS A 67 -15.78 20.85 6.15
N LEU A 68 -14.60 21.10 6.72
CA LEU A 68 -14.40 22.13 7.74
C LEU A 68 -14.69 23.52 7.16
N LYS A 69 -14.19 23.82 5.96
CA LYS A 69 -14.41 25.10 5.28
C LYS A 69 -15.89 25.35 4.98
N ALA A 70 -16.63 24.32 4.54
CA ALA A 70 -18.07 24.42 4.34
C ALA A 70 -18.83 24.70 5.64
N PHE A 71 -18.44 24.04 6.75
CA PHE A 71 -19.07 24.23 8.05
C PHE A 71 -18.88 25.65 8.61
N PHE A 72 -17.67 26.21 8.47
CA PHE A 72 -17.43 27.60 8.90
C PHE A 72 -18.12 28.63 8.00
N ARG A 73 -18.29 28.33 6.69
CA ARG A 73 -18.96 29.23 5.76
C ARG A 73 -20.49 29.29 5.96
N GLY A 74 -21.11 28.19 6.37
CA GLY A 74 -22.55 28.11 6.64
C GLY A 74 -23.01 28.81 7.93
N ARG A 75 -22.10 29.19 8.83
CA ARG A 75 -22.42 29.88 10.10
C ARG A 75 -22.37 31.41 10.03
N GLN A 76 -22.14 32.00 8.86
CA GLN A 76 -21.90 33.46 8.72
C GLN A 76 -23.05 34.23 8.06
N GLN A 77 -24.22 33.61 7.89
CA GLN A 77 -25.47 34.28 7.49
C GLN A 77 -26.53 34.14 8.60
N GLU A 78 -26.27 34.77 9.74
CA GLU A 78 -27.29 35.36 10.62
C GLU A 78 -26.74 36.69 11.15
#